data_AF-A0A935XS57-F1
#
_entry.id   AF-A0A935XS57-F1
#
_cell.length_a   1.000
_cell.length_b   1.000
_cell.length_c   1.000
_cell.angle_alpha   90.00
_cell.angle_beta   90.00
_cell.angle_gamma   90.00
#
_symmetry.space_group_name_H-M   'P 1'
#
loop_
_entity.id
_entity.type
_entity.pdbx_description
1 polymer ?
#
loop_
_entity_poly.entity_id
_entity_poly.type
_entity_poly.pdbx_seq_one_letter_code
_entity_poly.pdbx_strand_id
1 'polypeptide(L)'
;MAKAGRFDRQAWDWPVYQPLLETALAHGLPVVAANLSRAEARRVVSGGIAALGDPALAAAVALADTPARRAALETDILEGHCGHRFPAPTLAGMVAAQQARDALMARIAARAALDAGRRGAVLITGSGHARKDRGVPAYLPPGLRAISLAFVETAGPDAGAAVPAPGAETIYDYVWPTAAAPRTDPCLAFRKPAAR
;
A
#
# COMPACT_ATOMS: atom_id res chain seq x y z
N MET A 1 14.59 -9.33 17.64
CA MET A 1 13.26 -8.95 17.09
C MET A 1 13.10 -9.29 15.61
N ALA A 2 13.93 -8.79 14.68
CA ALA A 2 13.76 -9.10 13.25
C ALA A 2 13.95 -10.58 12.83
N LYS A 3 14.68 -11.40 13.60
CA LYS A 3 14.81 -12.86 13.36
C LYS A 3 13.53 -13.63 13.72
N ALA A 4 12.72 -13.12 14.65
CA ALA A 4 11.48 -13.75 15.10
C ALA A 4 10.30 -13.47 14.15
N GLY A 5 10.28 -12.31 13.47
CA GLY A 5 9.22 -11.93 12.53
C GLY A 5 9.46 -12.34 11.07
N ARG A 6 10.56 -13.04 10.75
CA ARG A 6 10.97 -13.38 9.36
C ARG A 6 10.94 -12.17 8.39
N PHE A 7 11.28 -10.98 8.89
CA PHE A 7 11.31 -9.76 8.09
C PHE A 7 12.45 -9.81 7.06
N ASP A 8 12.16 -9.43 5.81
CA ASP A 8 13.17 -9.19 4.80
C ASP A 8 13.85 -7.84 5.07
N ARG A 9 14.94 -7.86 5.82
CA ARG A 9 15.59 -6.63 6.30
C ARG A 9 16.16 -5.77 5.18
N GLN A 10 16.55 -6.38 4.07
CA GLN A 10 17.14 -5.66 2.95
C GLN A 10 16.05 -5.00 2.10
N ALA A 11 14.89 -5.64 1.96
CA ALA A 11 13.76 -5.05 1.25
C ALA A 11 13.06 -3.92 2.04
N TRP A 12 13.26 -3.83 3.36
CA TRP A 12 12.51 -2.94 4.26
C TRP A 12 13.36 -1.95 5.04
N ASP A 13 14.62 -1.67 4.68
CA ASP A 13 15.51 -0.74 5.42
C ASP A 13 15.27 -0.74 6.95
N TRP A 14 15.57 -1.88 7.57
CA TRP A 14 15.14 -2.21 8.94
C TRP A 14 15.27 -1.08 9.98
N PRO A 15 16.34 -0.25 10.02
CA PRO A 15 16.44 0.88 10.93
C PRO A 15 15.24 1.84 10.91
N VAL A 16 14.58 2.03 9.76
CA VAL A 16 13.39 2.90 9.64
C VAL A 16 12.18 2.31 10.35
N TYR A 17 12.00 0.98 10.31
CA TYR A 17 10.83 0.31 10.87
C TYR A 17 11.05 -0.21 12.29
N GLN A 18 12.29 -0.27 12.76
CA GLN A 18 12.62 -0.74 14.10
C GLN A 18 11.90 0.04 15.20
N PRO A 19 11.90 1.40 15.23
CA PRO A 19 11.24 2.15 16.30
C PRO A 19 9.73 1.91 16.37
N LEU A 20 9.08 1.70 15.22
CA LEU A 20 7.65 1.38 15.15
C LEU A 20 7.35 0.06 15.86
N LEU A 21 8.14 -0.98 15.58
CA LEU A 21 7.93 -2.30 16.16
C LEU A 21 8.34 -2.35 17.63
N GLU A 22 9.40 -1.65 18.03
CA GLU A 22 9.77 -1.51 19.44
C GLU A 22 8.69 -0.80 20.24
N THR A 23 8.09 0.27 19.69
CA THR A 23 6.96 0.96 20.31
C THR A 23 5.76 0.02 20.49
N ALA A 24 5.40 -0.74 19.45
CA ALA A 24 4.31 -1.70 19.54
C ALA A 24 4.56 -2.74 20.64
N LEU A 25 5.77 -3.30 20.70
CA LEU A 25 6.14 -4.31 21.69
C LEU A 25 6.21 -3.75 23.11
N ALA A 26 6.76 -2.55 23.29
CA ALA A 26 6.84 -1.87 24.59
C ALA A 26 5.46 -1.60 25.20
N HIS A 27 4.45 -1.38 24.34
CA HIS A 27 3.06 -1.16 24.75
C HIS A 27 2.18 -2.42 24.68
N GLY A 28 2.75 -3.60 24.39
CA GLY A 28 2.00 -4.85 24.27
C GLY A 28 0.96 -4.84 23.15
N LEU A 29 1.17 -4.04 22.10
CA LEU A 29 0.28 -3.95 20.95
C LEU A 29 0.50 -5.14 20.00
N PRO A 30 -0.55 -5.83 19.54
CA PRO A 30 -0.43 -6.87 18.53
C PRO A 30 0.15 -6.32 17.23
N VAL A 31 1.18 -6.99 16.70
CA VAL A 31 1.74 -6.70 15.37
C VAL A 31 1.24 -7.76 14.40
N VAL A 32 0.47 -7.33 13.40
CA VAL A 32 -0.16 -8.23 12.42
C VAL A 32 0.41 -7.97 11.03
N ALA A 33 0.87 -9.02 10.35
CA ALA A 33 1.28 -8.94 8.95
C ALA A 33 0.03 -8.84 8.06
N ALA A 34 -0.09 -7.77 7.29
CA ALA A 34 -1.30 -7.48 6.53
C ALA A 34 -1.17 -7.72 5.01
N ASN A 35 0.05 -7.93 4.49
CA ASN A 35 0.32 -8.00 3.06
C ASN A 35 0.36 -9.45 2.54
N LEU A 36 0.22 -9.62 1.22
CA LEU A 36 0.50 -10.89 0.56
C LEU A 36 1.98 -11.26 0.74
N SER A 37 2.25 -12.55 0.88
CA SER A 37 3.60 -13.07 0.67
C SER A 37 4.05 -12.87 -0.78
N ARG A 38 5.36 -12.88 -1.00
CA ARG A 38 5.92 -12.84 -2.36
C ARG A 38 5.44 -14.00 -3.22
N ALA A 39 5.25 -15.18 -2.63
CA ALA A 39 4.78 -16.36 -3.35
C ALA A 39 3.33 -16.18 -3.80
N GLU A 40 2.46 -15.67 -2.93
CA GLU A 40 1.07 -15.35 -3.26
C GLU A 40 0.99 -14.28 -4.35
N ALA A 41 1.73 -13.17 -4.20
CA ALA A 41 1.75 -12.12 -5.21
C ALA A 41 2.20 -12.64 -6.57
N ARG A 42 3.22 -13.50 -6.64
CA ARG A 42 3.67 -14.13 -7.89
C ARG A 42 2.58 -15.02 -8.48
N ARG A 43 1.88 -15.82 -7.67
CA ARG A 43 0.74 -16.63 -8.15
C ARG A 43 -0.36 -15.77 -8.73
N VAL A 44 -0.67 -14.62 -8.12
CA VAL A 44 -1.67 -13.69 -8.66
C VAL A 44 -1.23 -13.08 -9.98
N VAL A 45 0.04 -12.68 -10.10
CA VAL A 45 0.57 -12.14 -11.36
C VAL A 45 0.43 -13.15 -12.51
N SER A 46 0.67 -14.44 -12.26
CA SER A 46 0.61 -15.47 -13.30
C SER A 46 -0.80 -16.05 -13.54
N GLY A 47 -1.63 -16.14 -12.50
CA GLY A 47 -2.88 -16.92 -12.51
C GLY A 47 -4.12 -16.13 -12.09
N GLY A 48 -4.00 -14.82 -11.90
CA GLY A 48 -5.08 -13.97 -11.40
C GLY A 48 -5.43 -14.23 -9.94
N ILE A 49 -6.43 -13.50 -9.44
CA ILE A 49 -6.77 -13.48 -8.01
C ILE A 49 -7.31 -14.84 -7.53
N ALA A 50 -8.00 -15.58 -8.40
CA ALA A 50 -8.50 -16.92 -8.11
C ALA A 50 -7.37 -17.90 -7.70
N ALA A 51 -6.13 -17.67 -8.13
CA ALA A 51 -4.96 -18.48 -7.75
C ALA A 51 -4.61 -18.41 -6.25
N LEU A 52 -5.25 -17.53 -5.48
CA LEU A 52 -5.15 -17.51 -4.03
C LEU A 52 -6.04 -18.55 -3.35
N GLY A 53 -7.04 -19.11 -4.06
CA GLY A 53 -7.98 -20.06 -3.45
C GLY A 53 -8.89 -19.43 -2.39
N ASP A 54 -9.11 -18.11 -2.45
CA ASP A 54 -9.91 -17.34 -1.50
C ASP A 54 -11.06 -16.64 -2.23
N PRO A 55 -12.24 -17.29 -2.36
CA PRO A 55 -13.38 -16.75 -3.09
C PRO A 55 -13.91 -15.43 -2.51
N ALA A 56 -13.83 -15.25 -1.19
CA ALA A 56 -14.29 -14.04 -0.53
C ALA A 56 -13.39 -12.85 -0.89
N LEU A 57 -12.07 -13.06 -0.91
CA LEU A 57 -11.12 -12.04 -1.36
C LEU A 57 -11.31 -11.73 -2.86
N ALA A 58 -11.52 -12.75 -3.69
CA ALA A 58 -11.80 -12.55 -5.12
C ALA A 58 -13.08 -11.73 -5.35
N ALA A 59 -14.14 -12.01 -4.59
CA ALA A 59 -15.39 -11.26 -4.65
C ALA A 59 -15.21 -9.80 -4.19
N ALA A 60 -14.45 -9.57 -3.11
CA ALA A 60 -14.13 -8.22 -2.64
C ALA A 60 -13.35 -7.41 -3.68
N VAL A 61 -12.41 -8.05 -4.40
CA VAL A 61 -11.71 -7.39 -5.51
C VAL A 61 -12.67 -7.08 -6.65
N ALA A 62 -13.45 -8.06 -7.10
CA ALA A 62 -14.37 -7.88 -8.21
C ALA A 62 -15.42 -6.78 -7.94
N LEU A 63 -15.93 -6.69 -6.71
CA LEU A 63 -16.89 -5.65 -6.32
C LEU A 63 -16.31 -4.24 -6.44
N ALA A 64 -15.02 -4.07 -6.17
CA ALA A 64 -14.38 -2.77 -6.13
C ALA A 64 -13.59 -2.44 -7.41
N ASP A 65 -13.54 -3.36 -8.38
CA ASP A 65 -12.83 -3.20 -9.65
C ASP A 65 -13.73 -2.50 -10.69
N THR A 66 -13.37 -1.26 -11.03
CA THR A 66 -14.04 -0.49 -12.08
C THR A 66 -13.03 -0.16 -13.19
N PRO A 67 -13.48 0.07 -14.44
CA PRO A 67 -12.57 0.47 -15.52
C PRO A 67 -11.70 1.69 -15.17
N ALA A 68 -12.29 2.69 -14.51
CA ALA A 68 -11.57 3.89 -14.07
C ALA A 68 -10.49 3.56 -13.03
N ARG A 69 -10.82 2.74 -12.01
CA ARG A 69 -9.86 2.33 -10.99
C ARG A 69 -8.74 1.49 -11.57
N ARG A 70 -9.05 0.60 -12.50
CA ARG A 70 -8.07 -0.26 -13.18
C ARG A 70 -7.09 0.57 -14.01
N ALA A 71 -7.59 1.48 -14.85
CA ALA A 71 -6.75 2.38 -15.64
C ALA A 71 -5.85 3.27 -14.77
N ALA A 72 -6.39 3.75 -13.65
CA ALA A 72 -5.61 4.52 -12.69
C ALA A 72 -4.49 3.64 -12.08
N LEU A 73 -4.80 2.42 -11.62
CA LEU A 73 -3.81 1.49 -11.07
C LEU A 73 -2.72 1.10 -12.09
N GLU A 74 -3.09 0.92 -13.36
CA GLU A 74 -2.12 0.70 -14.44
C GLU A 74 -1.15 1.89 -14.55
N THR A 75 -1.67 3.12 -14.47
CA THR A 75 -0.85 4.34 -14.49
C THR A 75 0.11 4.39 -13.30
N ASP A 76 -0.39 4.16 -12.07
CA ASP A 76 0.45 4.16 -10.86
C ASP A 76 1.55 3.08 -10.94
N ILE A 77 1.24 1.91 -11.49
CA ILE A 77 2.23 0.84 -11.68
C ILE A 77 3.29 1.26 -12.69
N LEU A 78 2.90 1.84 -13.82
CA LEU A 78 3.86 2.32 -14.81
C LEU A 78 4.75 3.43 -14.26
N GLU A 79 4.19 4.41 -13.56
CA GLU A 79 4.93 5.50 -12.91
C GLU A 79 5.88 4.97 -11.84
N GLY A 80 5.41 4.05 -10.98
CA GLY A 80 6.23 3.39 -9.96
C GLY A 80 7.34 2.52 -10.53
N HIS A 81 7.26 2.14 -11.81
CA HIS A 81 8.30 1.44 -12.56
C HIS A 81 8.98 2.34 -13.59
N CYS A 82 9.05 3.65 -13.33
CA CYS A 82 9.80 4.63 -14.12
C CYS A 82 9.38 4.69 -15.60
N GLY A 83 8.10 4.46 -15.88
CA GLY A 83 7.53 4.43 -17.24
C GLY A 83 7.90 3.18 -18.05
N HIS A 84 8.45 2.15 -17.41
CA HIS A 84 8.77 0.89 -18.08
C HIS A 84 7.51 0.24 -18.66
N ARG A 85 7.59 -0.20 -19.92
CA ARG A 85 6.48 -0.87 -20.60
C ARG A 85 6.54 -2.37 -20.35
N PHE A 86 5.47 -2.92 -19.82
CA PHE A 86 5.29 -4.36 -19.64
C PHE A 86 4.47 -4.96 -20.78
N PRO A 87 4.63 -6.27 -21.09
CA PRO A 87 3.62 -7.00 -21.86
C PRO A 87 2.25 -6.86 -21.20
N ALA A 88 1.18 -6.71 -21.98
CA ALA A 88 -0.16 -6.45 -21.46
C ALA A 88 -0.63 -7.49 -20.40
N PRO A 89 -0.40 -8.82 -20.56
CA PRO A 89 -0.75 -9.80 -19.54
C PRO A 89 0.02 -9.59 -18.22
N THR A 90 1.28 -9.17 -18.30
CA THR A 90 2.11 -8.90 -17.13
C THR A 90 1.61 -7.68 -16.37
N LEU A 91 1.26 -6.60 -17.07
CA LEU A 91 0.67 -5.40 -16.45
C LEU A 91 -0.66 -5.73 -15.76
N ALA A 92 -1.55 -6.46 -16.44
CA ALA A 92 -2.81 -6.92 -15.87
C ALA A 92 -2.60 -7.77 -14.61
N GLY A 93 -1.61 -8.68 -14.63
CA GLY A 93 -1.21 -9.47 -13.47
C GLY A 93 -0.69 -8.62 -12.30
N MET A 94 0.07 -7.56 -12.58
CA MET A 94 0.54 -6.62 -11.56
C MET A 94 -0.62 -5.84 -10.94
N VAL A 95 -1.58 -5.37 -11.74
CA VAL A 95 -2.81 -4.71 -11.26
C VAL A 95 -3.60 -5.64 -10.36
N ALA A 96 -3.83 -6.88 -10.79
CA ALA A 96 -4.51 -7.90 -10.00
C ALA A 96 -3.80 -8.16 -8.66
N ALA A 97 -2.46 -8.20 -8.68
CA ALA A 97 -1.67 -8.37 -7.46
C ALA A 97 -1.74 -7.14 -6.55
N GLN A 98 -1.87 -5.92 -7.08
CA GLN A 98 -2.04 -4.71 -6.30
C GLN A 98 -3.41 -4.71 -5.59
N GLN A 99 -4.47 -5.00 -6.34
CA GLN A 99 -5.83 -5.11 -5.82
C GLN A 99 -5.95 -6.20 -4.74
N ALA A 100 -5.34 -7.37 -4.96
CA ALA A 100 -5.34 -8.46 -3.99
C ALA A 100 -4.61 -8.09 -2.68
N ARG A 101 -3.51 -7.32 -2.75
CA ARG A 101 -2.84 -6.80 -1.55
C ARG A 101 -3.75 -5.84 -0.78
N ASP A 102 -4.36 -4.90 -1.47
CA ASP A 102 -5.22 -3.89 -0.85
C ASP A 102 -6.46 -4.52 -0.20
N ALA A 103 -7.10 -5.47 -0.88
CA ALA A 103 -8.24 -6.20 -0.33
C ALA A 103 -7.83 -7.06 0.89
N LEU A 104 -6.66 -7.69 0.86
CA LEU A 104 -6.16 -8.48 1.99
C LEU A 104 -5.82 -7.59 3.18
N MET A 105 -5.11 -6.48 2.95
CA MET A 105 -4.79 -5.49 3.98
C MET A 105 -6.06 -4.91 4.60
N ALA A 106 -7.08 -4.59 3.80
CA ALA A 106 -8.37 -4.11 4.28
C ALA A 106 -9.07 -5.14 5.18
N ARG A 107 -9.13 -6.40 4.75
CA ARG A 107 -9.71 -7.49 5.54
C ARG A 107 -8.99 -7.66 6.88
N ILE A 108 -7.67 -7.67 6.87
CA ILE A 108 -6.86 -7.84 8.09
C ILE A 108 -6.98 -6.63 9.01
N ALA A 109 -6.92 -5.40 8.47
CA ALA A 109 -7.06 -4.18 9.24
C ALA A 109 -8.48 -4.07 9.86
N ALA A 110 -9.52 -4.40 9.10
CA ALA A 110 -10.89 -4.44 9.60
C ALA A 110 -11.04 -5.46 10.74
N ARG A 111 -10.47 -6.66 10.57
CA ARG A 111 -10.49 -7.68 11.62
C ARG A 111 -9.77 -7.21 12.88
N ALA A 112 -8.55 -6.66 12.74
CA ALA A 112 -7.77 -6.15 13.85
C ALA A 112 -8.49 -5.00 14.58
N ALA A 113 -9.14 -4.09 13.83
CA ALA A 113 -9.91 -3.00 14.42
C ALA A 113 -11.13 -3.49 15.21
N LEU A 114 -11.84 -4.49 14.68
CA LEU A 114 -12.97 -5.11 15.37
C LEU A 114 -12.53 -5.84 16.64
N ASP A 115 -11.45 -6.61 16.59
CA ASP A 115 -10.91 -7.34 17.74
C ASP A 115 -10.41 -6.37 18.84
N ALA A 116 -9.87 -5.20 18.45
CA ALA A 116 -9.40 -4.15 19.37
C ALA A 116 -10.51 -3.23 19.91
N GLY A 117 -11.73 -3.31 19.37
CA GLY A 117 -12.88 -2.49 19.75
C GLY A 117 -12.59 -0.98 19.67
N ARG A 118 -12.82 -0.25 20.78
CA ARG A 118 -12.64 1.22 20.83
C ARG A 118 -11.20 1.69 20.55
N ARG A 119 -10.20 0.81 20.66
CA ARG A 119 -8.80 1.14 20.36
C ARG A 119 -8.51 1.22 18.86
N GLY A 120 -9.31 0.52 18.04
CA GLY A 120 -9.10 0.44 16.59
C GLY A 120 -7.77 -0.23 16.22
N ALA A 121 -7.35 -0.04 14.96
CA ALA A 121 -6.09 -0.53 14.43
C ALA A 121 -5.40 0.54 13.58
N VAL A 122 -4.06 0.47 13.51
CA VAL A 122 -3.24 1.33 12.65
C VAL A 122 -2.58 0.45 11.59
N LEU A 123 -2.84 0.74 10.32
CA LEU A 123 -2.16 0.11 9.19
C LEU A 123 -1.03 1.02 8.71
N ILE A 124 0.20 0.53 8.77
CA ILE A 124 1.37 1.18 8.19
C ILE A 124 1.64 0.56 6.83
N THR A 125 1.56 1.36 5.77
CA THR A 125 1.66 0.92 4.37
C THR A 125 2.22 2.02 3.48
N GLY A 126 2.53 1.69 2.21
CA GLY A 126 2.93 2.68 1.22
C GLY A 126 1.78 3.65 0.87
N SER A 127 2.10 4.87 0.47
CA SER A 127 1.10 5.92 0.20
C SER A 127 0.04 5.49 -0.82
N GLY A 128 0.42 4.80 -1.90
CA GLY A 128 -0.51 4.23 -2.88
C GLY A 128 -1.58 3.32 -2.27
N HIS A 129 -1.22 2.51 -1.28
CA HIS A 129 -2.15 1.64 -0.56
C HIS A 129 -3.05 2.41 0.43
N ALA A 130 -2.64 3.58 0.89
CA ALA A 130 -3.42 4.39 1.83
C ALA A 130 -4.49 5.25 1.14
N ARG A 131 -4.54 5.31 -0.20
CA ARG A 131 -5.45 6.19 -0.94
C ARG A 131 -6.91 5.76 -0.81
N LYS A 132 -7.81 6.72 -0.61
CA LYS A 132 -9.27 6.47 -0.49
C LYS A 132 -9.93 6.07 -1.80
N ASP A 133 -9.43 6.55 -2.93
CA ASP A 133 -10.00 6.30 -4.26
C ASP A 133 -9.78 4.85 -4.73
N ARG A 134 -8.64 4.24 -4.36
CA ARG A 134 -8.26 2.92 -4.90
C ARG A 134 -7.32 2.06 -4.08
N GLY A 135 -6.90 2.50 -2.89
CA GLY A 135 -6.11 1.69 -1.97
C GLY A 135 -6.99 0.85 -1.04
N VAL A 136 -6.44 0.54 0.13
CA VAL A 136 -7.07 -0.21 1.23
C VAL A 136 -8.44 0.36 1.64
N PRO A 137 -8.63 1.68 1.83
CA PRO A 137 -9.93 2.20 2.27
C PRO A 137 -11.09 1.83 1.34
N ALA A 138 -10.84 1.69 0.03
CA ALA A 138 -11.85 1.32 -0.95
C ALA A 138 -12.29 -0.16 -0.86
N TYR A 139 -11.67 -0.96 0.00
CA TYR A 139 -12.04 -2.36 0.28
C TYR A 139 -12.56 -2.58 1.71
N LEU A 140 -12.64 -1.53 2.53
CA LEU A 140 -13.13 -1.67 3.90
C LEU A 140 -14.63 -1.97 3.91
N PRO A 141 -15.11 -2.81 4.84
CA PRO A 141 -16.53 -3.09 4.96
C PRO A 141 -17.30 -1.81 5.35
N PRO A 142 -18.57 -1.70 4.92
CA PRO A 142 -19.41 -0.58 5.31
C PRO A 142 -19.56 -0.51 6.83
N GLY A 143 -19.61 0.71 7.36
CA GLY A 143 -19.72 0.96 8.81
C GLY A 143 -18.40 1.01 9.57
N LEU A 144 -17.28 0.59 8.96
CA LEU A 144 -15.96 0.84 9.54
C LEU A 144 -15.51 2.26 9.14
N ARG A 145 -15.25 3.11 10.14
CA ARG A 145 -14.64 4.42 9.91
C ARG A 145 -13.14 4.27 9.80
N ALA A 146 -12.55 4.86 8.77
CA ALA A 146 -11.10 4.93 8.59
C ALA A 146 -10.67 6.37 8.35
N ILE A 147 -9.44 6.68 8.78
CA ILE A 147 -8.74 7.92 8.48
C ILE A 147 -7.48 7.53 7.72
N SER A 148 -7.27 8.15 6.57
CA SER A 148 -6.11 7.98 5.70
C SER A 148 -5.17 9.18 5.86
N LEU A 149 -3.90 8.89 6.18
CA LEU A 149 -2.83 9.88 6.31
C LEU A 149 -1.68 9.49 5.39
N ALA A 150 -1.21 10.43 4.57
CA ALA A 150 -0.05 10.24 3.72
C ALA A 150 1.09 11.18 4.11
N PHE A 151 2.30 10.63 4.22
CA PHE A 151 3.52 11.42 4.25
C PHE A 151 3.96 11.73 2.82
N VAL A 152 4.17 13.00 2.49
CA VAL A 152 4.50 13.45 1.14
C VAL A 152 5.78 14.28 1.17
N GLU A 153 6.79 13.88 0.39
CA GLU A 153 8.02 14.65 0.28
C GLU A 153 7.77 15.98 -0.45
N THR A 154 8.17 17.10 0.17
CA THR A 154 8.08 18.45 -0.40
C THR A 154 9.47 19.10 -0.43
N ALA A 155 9.61 20.18 -1.20
CA ALA A 155 10.85 20.96 -1.29
C ALA A 155 11.21 21.73 0.01
N GLY A 156 10.45 21.55 1.10
CA GLY A 156 10.74 22.17 2.40
C GLY A 156 9.76 21.74 3.50
N PRO A 157 10.23 21.60 4.75
CA PRO A 157 9.44 21.13 5.90
C PRO A 157 8.44 22.16 6.46
N ASP A 158 8.41 23.39 5.93
CA ASP A 158 7.61 24.51 6.47
C ASP A 158 6.15 24.53 6.00
N ALA A 159 5.75 23.62 5.12
CA ALA A 159 4.32 23.34 4.96
C ALA A 159 3.91 22.54 6.20
N GLY A 160 3.03 23.02 7.07
CA GLY A 160 2.43 22.14 8.08
C GLY A 160 1.64 21.00 7.43
N ALA A 161 1.09 20.08 8.23
CA ALA A 161 0.10 19.13 7.70
C ALA A 161 -1.01 19.91 7.00
N ALA A 162 -1.08 19.81 5.67
CA ALA A 162 -2.12 20.45 4.91
C ALA A 162 -3.39 19.62 5.12
N VAL A 163 -4.25 20.10 6.02
CA VAL A 163 -5.61 19.60 6.12
C VAL A 163 -6.34 20.05 4.86
N PRO A 164 -6.83 19.14 4.01
CA PRO A 164 -7.60 19.56 2.86
C PRO A 164 -8.82 20.37 3.28
N ALA A 165 -9.18 21.39 2.49
CA ALA A 165 -10.36 22.18 2.77
C ALA A 165 -11.62 21.29 2.85
N PRO A 166 -12.59 21.59 3.75
CA PRO A 166 -13.86 20.88 3.78
C PRO A 166 -14.53 20.88 2.41
N GLY A 167 -14.88 19.70 1.88
CA GLY A 167 -15.48 19.53 0.56
C GLY A 167 -14.50 19.30 -0.59
N ALA A 168 -13.19 19.36 -0.36
CA ALA A 168 -12.22 18.89 -1.34
C ALA A 168 -12.27 17.36 -1.44
N GLU A 169 -12.65 16.82 -2.60
CA GLU A 169 -12.42 15.40 -2.91
C GLU A 169 -10.91 15.14 -2.89
N THR A 170 -10.46 14.54 -1.81
CA THR A 170 -9.05 14.30 -1.54
C THR A 170 -8.80 12.82 -1.45
N ILE A 171 -7.70 12.38 -2.03
CA ILE A 171 -7.29 10.97 -2.02
C ILE A 171 -6.82 10.50 -0.64
N TYR A 172 -6.58 11.42 0.31
CA TYR A 172 -6.27 11.18 1.73
C TYR A 172 -7.09 12.13 2.61
N ASP A 173 -7.30 11.80 3.89
CA ASP A 173 -7.91 12.72 4.85
C ASP A 173 -6.90 13.74 5.39
N TYR A 174 -5.64 13.33 5.52
CA TYR A 174 -4.53 14.18 5.95
C TYR A 174 -3.30 13.97 5.06
N VAL A 175 -2.60 15.06 4.76
CA VAL A 175 -1.29 15.03 4.12
C VAL A 175 -0.28 15.67 5.06
N TRP A 176 0.77 14.92 5.39
CA TRP A 176 1.88 15.37 6.22
C TRP A 176 3.11 15.56 5.34
N PRO A 177 3.51 16.80 5.04
CA PRO A 177 4.70 17.05 4.25
C PRO A 177 5.96 16.71 5.04
N THR A 178 6.96 16.17 4.35
CA THR A 178 8.27 15.84 4.92
C THR A 178 9.38 16.37 4.02
N ALA A 179 10.57 16.57 4.57
CA ALA A 179 11.75 16.74 3.73
C ALA A 179 11.93 15.50 2.84
N ALA A 180 12.43 15.70 1.61
CA ALA A 180 12.76 14.58 0.74
C ALA A 180 13.86 13.70 1.36
N ALA A 181 13.64 12.38 1.37
CA ALA A 181 14.65 11.46 1.85
C ALA A 181 15.87 11.47 0.93
N PRO A 182 17.10 11.49 1.47
CA PRO A 182 18.30 11.42 0.65
C PRO A 182 18.40 10.03 0.02
N ARG A 183 18.16 9.94 -1.29
CA ARG A 183 18.26 8.69 -2.06
C ARG A 183 18.75 8.97 -3.47
N THR A 184 19.49 8.00 -4.02
CA THR A 184 19.79 8.00 -5.46
C THR A 184 18.49 7.85 -6.22
N ASP A 185 18.34 8.53 -7.35
CA ASP A 185 17.17 8.38 -8.21
C ASP A 185 17.02 6.89 -8.64
N PRO A 186 15.96 6.19 -8.18
CA PRO A 186 15.78 4.78 -8.47
C PRO A 186 15.54 4.52 -9.96
N CYS A 187 15.11 5.53 -10.72
CA CYS A 187 14.89 5.43 -12.15
C CYS A 187 16.18 5.42 -12.97
N LEU A 188 17.33 5.78 -12.40
CA LEU A 188 18.62 5.71 -13.10
C LEU A 188 18.95 4.28 -13.53
N ALA A 189 18.57 3.27 -12.74
CA ALA A 189 18.78 1.86 -13.07
C ALA A 189 17.96 1.40 -14.29
N PHE A 190 16.91 2.13 -14.65
CA PHE A 190 16.01 1.82 -15.77
C PHE A 190 16.30 2.65 -17.02
N ARG A 191 17.18 3.66 -16.93
CA ARG A 191 17.61 4.44 -18.10
C ARG A 191 18.51 3.57 -18.97
N LYS A 192 18.16 3.41 -20.25
CA LYS A 192 19.10 2.87 -21.23
C LYS A 192 20.33 3.81 -21.32
N PRO A 193 21.55 3.30 -21.50
CA PRO A 193 22.67 4.14 -21.90
C PRO A 193 22.28 4.89 -23.17
N ALA A 194 22.61 6.18 -23.27
CA ALA A 194 22.46 6.92 -24.51
C ALA A 194 23.15 6.15 -25.64
N ALA A 195 22.46 5.95 -26.76
CA ALA A 195 23.06 5.36 -27.95
C ALA A 195 24.30 6.19 -28.33
N ARG A 196 25.45 5.54 -28.41
CA ARG A 196 26.68 6.13 -28.95
C ARG A 196 26.63 6.16 -30.46
#